data_AF-A0A3C1IIE1-F1
#
_entry.id   AF-A0A3C1IIE1-F1
#
_cell.length_a   1.000
_cell.length_b   1.000
_cell.length_c   1.000
_cell.angle_alpha   90.00
_cell.angle_beta   90.00
_cell.angle_gamma   90.00
#
_symmetry.space_group_name_H-M   'P 1'
#
loop_
_entity.id
_entity.type
_entity.pdbx_description
1 polymer ?
#
loop_
_entity_poly.entity_id
_entity_poly.type
_entity_poly.pdbx_seq_one_letter_code
_entity_poly.pdbx_strand_id
1 'polypeptide(L)'
;MTGPVLWALMGHWRRNPLQLFTVLAGLALATALWSGVQAINAEARASYRLAADILGSADRAQITARVGGSVSVADYVALRRGGWRVSPVLEGRYDGIRILGIDPLTVPRGGGGLPEFNRTDIG
;
A
#
# COMPACT_ATOMS: atom_id res chain seq x y z
N MET A 1 -9.90 -50.48 1.02
CA MET A 1 -9.61 -51.16 2.31
C MET A 1 -8.99 -50.19 3.33
N THR A 2 -9.58 -49.02 3.58
CA THR A 2 -9.02 -47.97 4.47
C THR A 2 -9.75 -47.84 5.81
N GLY A 3 -10.97 -48.35 5.90
CA GLY A 3 -11.81 -48.30 7.11
C GLY A 3 -11.16 -48.87 8.38
N PRO A 4 -10.46 -50.02 8.34
CA PRO A 4 -9.80 -50.59 9.53
C PRO A 4 -8.68 -49.71 10.08
N VAL A 5 -7.95 -49.02 9.20
CA VAL A 5 -6.84 -48.13 9.58
C VAL A 5 -7.37 -46.86 10.26
N LEU A 6 -8.42 -46.26 9.69
CA LEU A 6 -9.10 -45.11 10.31
C LEU A 6 -9.66 -45.45 11.69
N TRP A 7 -10.22 -46.65 11.86
CA TRP A 7 -10.73 -47.13 13.15
C TRP A 7 -9.63 -47.39 14.18
N ALA A 8 -8.51 -47.99 13.77
CA ALA A 8 -7.36 -48.20 14.63
C ALA A 8 -6.75 -46.87 15.11
N LEU A 9 -6.64 -45.89 14.22
CA LEU A 9 -6.25 -44.52 14.56
C LEU A 9 -7.26 -43.89 15.54
N MET A 10 -8.55 -43.91 15.23
CA MET A 10 -9.60 -43.35 16.10
C MET A 10 -9.56 -43.97 17.52
N GLY A 11 -9.36 -45.29 17.62
CA GLY A 11 -9.22 -46.00 18.89
C GLY A 11 -7.96 -45.64 19.68
N HIS A 12 -6.86 -45.32 19.00
CA HIS A 12 -5.62 -44.85 19.61
C HIS A 12 -5.80 -43.43 20.20
N TRP A 13 -6.39 -42.51 19.44
CA TRP A 13 -6.62 -41.14 19.88
C TRP A 13 -7.63 -41.05 21.04
N ARG A 14 -8.61 -41.94 21.09
CA ARG A 14 -9.58 -42.00 22.20
C ARG A 14 -8.95 -42.42 23.54
N ARG A 15 -7.83 -43.17 23.49
CA ARG A 15 -7.06 -43.56 24.68
C ARG A 15 -5.97 -42.54 25.05
N ASN A 16 -5.47 -41.75 24.09
CA ASN A 16 -4.43 -40.74 24.27
C ASN A 16 -4.89 -39.32 23.87
N PRO A 17 -5.89 -38.73 24.56
CA PRO A 17 -6.48 -37.43 24.18
C PRO A 17 -5.48 -36.26 24.26
N LEU A 18 -4.50 -36.32 25.18
CA LEU A 18 -3.45 -35.31 25.30
C LEU A 18 -2.57 -35.24 24.04
N GLN A 19 -2.25 -36.38 23.44
CA GLN A 19 -1.46 -36.44 22.21
C GLN A 19 -2.24 -35.84 21.03
N LEU A 20 -3.56 -36.06 20.97
CA LEU A 20 -4.41 -35.43 19.95
C LEU A 20 -4.40 -33.92 20.09
N PHE A 21 -4.58 -33.45 21.33
CA PHE A 21 -4.60 -32.03 21.63
C PHE A 21 -3.29 -31.35 21.22
N THR A 22 -2.13 -31.92 21.55
CA THR A 22 -0.84 -31.32 21.19
C THR A 22 -0.63 -31.25 19.68
N VAL A 23 -1.05 -32.28 18.93
CA VAL A 23 -0.99 -32.28 17.46
C VAL A 23 -1.89 -31.20 16.87
N LEU A 24 -3.14 -31.10 17.32
CA LEU A 24 -4.08 -30.08 16.85
C LEU A 24 -3.60 -28.67 17.23
N ALA A 25 -3.11 -28.49 18.45
CA ALA A 25 -2.55 -27.22 18.91
C ALA A 25 -1.34 -26.80 18.07
N GLY A 26 -0.41 -27.72 17.79
CA GLY A 26 0.75 -27.46 16.94
C GLY A 26 0.35 -27.07 15.51
N LEU A 27 -0.61 -27.77 14.91
CA LEU A 27 -1.11 -27.48 13.57
C LEU A 27 -1.82 -26.11 13.50
N ALA A 28 -2.65 -25.81 14.49
CA ALA A 28 -3.35 -24.53 14.60
C ALA A 28 -2.35 -23.38 14.77
N LEU A 29 -1.36 -23.53 15.66
CA LEU A 29 -0.31 -22.54 15.89
C LEU A 29 0.53 -22.30 14.63
N ALA A 30 0.94 -23.35 13.92
CA ALA A 30 1.70 -23.22 12.68
C ALA A 30 0.91 -22.44 11.62
N THR A 31 -0.38 -22.75 11.46
CA THR A 31 -1.26 -22.07 10.51
C THR A 31 -1.51 -20.62 10.88
N ALA A 32 -1.77 -20.35 12.17
CA ALA A 32 -1.96 -19.01 12.69
C ALA A 32 -0.71 -18.15 12.52
N LEU A 33 0.47 -18.72 12.79
CA LEU A 33 1.75 -18.03 12.61
C LEU A 33 2.00 -17.70 11.14
N TRP A 34 1.76 -18.64 10.23
CA TRP A 34 1.92 -18.41 8.79
C TRP A 34 1.00 -17.28 8.29
N SER A 35 -0.29 -17.34 8.63
CA SER A 35 -1.26 -16.30 8.26
C SER A 35 -0.92 -14.94 8.89
N GLY A 36 -0.54 -14.93 10.18
CA GLY A 36 -0.19 -13.72 10.90
C GLY A 36 1.03 -13.01 10.32
N VAL A 37 2.10 -13.74 10.01
CA VAL A 37 3.30 -13.19 9.35
C VAL A 37 2.94 -12.59 7.99
N GLN A 38 2.09 -13.26 7.22
CA GLN A 38 1.67 -12.76 5.91
C GLN A 38 0.80 -11.51 6.01
N ALA A 39 -0.11 -11.45 6.97
CA ALA A 39 -0.94 -10.28 7.22
C ALA A 39 -0.10 -9.06 7.63
N ILE A 40 0.84 -9.23 8.57
CA ILE A 40 1.75 -8.15 9.00
C ILE A 40 2.66 -7.72 7.85
N ASN A 41 3.21 -8.67 7.09
CA ASN A 41 4.06 -8.35 5.94
C ASN A 41 3.27 -7.67 4.81
N ALA A 42 1.98 -7.96 4.65
CA ALA A 42 1.13 -7.26 3.69
C ALA A 42 0.93 -5.78 4.09
N GLU A 43 0.67 -5.52 5.37
CA GLU A 43 0.56 -4.17 5.92
C GLU A 43 1.87 -3.38 5.76
N ALA A 44 3.01 -4.00 6.07
CA ALA A 44 4.31 -3.39 5.89
C ALA A 44 4.59 -3.04 4.41
N ARG A 45 4.32 -3.97 3.48
CA ARG A 45 4.45 -3.72 2.04
C ARG A 45 3.52 -2.60 1.55
N ALA A 46 2.31 -2.50 2.09
CA ALA A 46 1.38 -1.42 1.75
C ALA A 46 1.93 -0.04 2.16
N SER A 47 2.50 0.06 3.37
CA SER A 47 3.16 1.27 3.86
C SER A 47 4.36 1.69 2.98
N TYR A 48 5.18 0.71 2.56
CA TYR A 48 6.27 0.99 1.61
C TYR A 48 5.80 1.43 0.24
N ARG A 49 4.69 0.87 -0.27
CA ARG A 49 4.11 1.28 -1.55
C ARG A 49 3.66 2.74 -1.52
N LEU A 50 3.03 3.19 -0.44
CA LEU A 50 2.63 4.59 -0.28
C LEU A 50 3.85 5.53 -0.28
N ALA A 51 4.94 5.14 0.38
CA ALA A 51 6.18 5.92 0.37
C ALA A 51 6.88 5.88 -1.01
N ALA A 52 6.87 4.72 -1.68
CA ALA A 52 7.46 4.54 -3.00
C ALA A 52 6.69 5.29 -4.10
N ASP A 53 5.37 5.41 -4.01
CA ASP A 53 4.58 6.23 -4.95
C ASP A 53 4.91 7.73 -4.79
N ILE A 54 5.14 8.18 -3.55
CA ILE A 54 5.62 9.55 -3.30
C ILE A 54 7.05 9.71 -3.83
N LEU A 55 7.94 8.72 -3.65
CA LEU A 55 9.33 8.81 -4.11
C LEU A 55 9.48 8.61 -5.63
N GLY A 56 8.62 7.80 -6.26
CA GLY A 56 8.55 7.64 -7.72
C GLY A 56 8.03 8.91 -8.42
N SER A 57 7.26 9.74 -7.71
CA SER A 57 6.97 11.11 -8.16
C SER A 57 8.19 12.06 -8.04
N ALA A 58 9.20 11.69 -7.24
CA ALA A 58 10.49 12.39 -7.12
C ALA A 58 11.52 11.99 -8.19
N ASP A 59 11.28 10.90 -8.93
CA ASP A 59 12.09 10.53 -10.11
C ASP A 59 11.72 11.36 -11.37
N ARG A 60 10.73 12.25 -11.25
CA ARG A 60 10.47 13.30 -12.26
C ARG A 60 11.37 14.50 -11.96
N ALA A 61 11.88 15.13 -13.01
CA ALA A 61 12.62 16.39 -12.88
C ALA A 61 11.74 17.45 -12.20
N GLN A 62 11.93 17.65 -10.90
CA GLN A 62 11.22 18.65 -10.11
C GLN A 62 12.01 19.95 -10.13
N ILE A 63 11.33 21.03 -10.53
CA ILE A 63 11.86 22.39 -10.42
C ILE A 63 11.38 22.92 -9.07
N THR A 64 12.28 22.90 -8.07
CA THR A 64 12.03 23.48 -6.75
C THR A 64 12.85 24.74 -6.56
N ALA A 65 12.35 25.68 -5.73
CA ALA A 65 13.13 26.85 -5.38
C ALA A 65 14.36 26.43 -4.56
N ARG A 66 15.53 26.97 -4.90
CA ARG A 66 16.83 26.61 -4.29
C ARG A 66 16.88 26.84 -2.77
N VAL A 67 16.07 27.76 -2.24
CA VAL A 67 16.05 28.14 -0.82
C VAL A 67 14.59 28.37 -0.39
N GLY A 68 13.88 27.30 -0.03
CA GLY A 68 12.63 27.36 0.77
C GLY A 68 11.50 28.27 0.28
N GLY A 69 11.51 28.69 -0.99
CA GLY A 69 10.54 29.63 -1.57
C GLY A 69 9.54 28.95 -2.50
N SER A 70 8.54 29.70 -2.94
CA SER A 70 7.65 29.26 -4.03
C SER A 70 8.31 29.51 -5.40
N VAL A 71 8.05 28.63 -6.36
CA VAL A 71 8.35 28.90 -7.77
C VAL A 71 7.41 30.00 -8.24
N SER A 72 7.93 31.04 -8.89
CA SER A 72 7.10 32.16 -9.31
C SER A 72 6.15 31.72 -10.43
N VAL A 73 4.95 32.33 -10.47
CA VAL A 73 4.00 32.09 -11.57
C VAL A 73 4.60 32.50 -12.92
N ALA A 74 5.46 33.52 -12.93
CA ALA A 74 6.15 33.96 -14.13
C ALA A 74 7.07 32.88 -14.71
N ASP A 75 7.81 32.15 -13.86
CA ASP A 75 8.70 31.06 -14.29
C ASP A 75 7.89 29.87 -14.86
N TYR A 76 6.77 29.53 -14.22
CA TYR A 76 5.84 28.53 -14.73
C TYR A 76 5.29 28.90 -16.11
N VAL A 77 4.86 30.15 -16.29
CA VAL A 77 4.34 30.66 -17.58
C VAL A 77 5.44 30.64 -18.64
N ALA A 78 6.67 31.01 -18.30
CA ALA A 78 7.81 30.97 -19.21
C ALA A 78 8.12 29.55 -19.69
N LEU A 79 8.16 28.57 -18.77
CA LEU A 79 8.38 27.15 -19.10
C LEU A 79 7.28 26.60 -20.02
N ARG A 80 6.02 26.91 -19.71
CA ARG A 80 4.87 26.44 -20.51
C ARG A 80 4.84 27.08 -21.90
N ARG A 81 5.20 28.36 -22.02
CA ARG A 81 5.36 29.03 -23.32
C ARG A 81 6.57 28.51 -24.11
N GLY A 82 7.60 28.02 -23.42
CA GLY A 82 8.75 27.34 -24.01
C GLY A 82 8.47 25.92 -24.52
N GLY A 83 7.22 25.43 -24.45
CA GLY A 83 6.83 24.11 -24.93
C GLY A 83 7.06 22.97 -23.95
N TRP A 84 7.51 23.25 -22.71
CA TRP A 84 7.74 22.24 -21.70
C TRP A 84 6.43 21.79 -21.05
N ARG A 85 6.27 20.48 -20.88
CA ARG A 85 5.12 19.87 -20.19
C ARG A 85 5.33 19.90 -18.67
N VAL A 86 5.15 21.06 -18.09
CA VAL A 86 5.24 21.29 -16.63
C VAL A 86 3.85 21.25 -16.00
N SER A 87 3.74 20.66 -14.80
CA SER A 87 2.51 20.69 -13.99
C SER A 87 2.80 21.42 -12.69
N PRO A 88 2.02 22.46 -12.32
CA PRO A 88 2.16 23.11 -11.03
C PRO A 88 1.69 22.16 -9.94
N VAL A 89 2.45 22.12 -8.84
CA VAL A 89 2.13 21.35 -7.64
C VAL A 89 2.29 22.27 -6.45
N LEU A 90 1.24 22.40 -5.63
CA LEU A 90 1.28 23.12 -4.36
C LEU A 90 1.27 22.11 -3.22
N GLU A 91 2.18 22.28 -2.27
CA GLU A 91 2.27 21.45 -1.07
C GLU A 91 1.98 22.28 0.17
N GLY A 92 1.07 21.78 1.00
CA GLY A 92 0.72 22.36 2.29
C GLY A 92 0.65 21.30 3.38
N ARG A 93 0.75 21.71 4.64
CA ARG A 93 0.55 20.83 5.80
C ARG A 93 -0.51 21.42 6.71
N TYR A 94 -1.49 20.62 7.08
CA TYR A 94 -2.55 21.01 8.01
C TYR A 94 -2.82 19.87 8.98
N ASP A 95 -2.73 20.14 10.28
CA ASP A 95 -3.00 19.18 11.35
C ASP A 95 -2.27 17.81 11.19
N GLY A 96 -0.99 17.87 10.84
CA GLY A 96 -0.18 16.67 10.59
C GLY A 96 -0.39 16.00 9.24
N ILE A 97 -1.48 16.32 8.54
CA ILE A 97 -1.84 15.81 7.20
C ILE A 97 -1.12 16.64 6.12
N ARG A 98 -0.55 15.97 5.12
CA ARG A 98 0.04 16.61 3.93
C ARG A 98 -1.04 16.79 2.87
N ILE A 99 -1.22 18.01 2.40
CA ILE A 99 -2.20 18.38 1.36
C ILE A 99 -1.42 18.69 0.07
N LEU A 100 -1.83 18.06 -1.03
CA LEU A 100 -1.25 18.26 -2.36
C LEU A 100 -2.30 18.87 -3.30
N GLY A 101 -2.05 20.09 -3.77
CA GLY A 101 -2.84 20.73 -4.82
C GLY A 101 -2.21 20.50 -6.18
N ILE A 102 -2.91 19.82 -7.09
CA ILE A 102 -2.48 19.58 -8.47
C ILE A 102 -3.44 20.24 -9.46
N ASP A 103 -2.95 20.69 -10.60
CA ASP A 103 -3.80 21.20 -11.70
C ASP A 103 -4.29 20.04 -12.59
N PRO A 104 -5.59 19.68 -12.55
CA PRO A 104 -6.14 18.54 -13.29
C PRO A 104 -6.05 18.68 -14.82
N LEU A 105 -5.84 19.90 -15.35
CA LEU A 105 -5.73 20.15 -16.79
C LEU A 105 -4.33 19.80 -17.33
N THR A 106 -3.31 19.74 -16.47
CA THR A 106 -1.92 19.47 -16.86
C THR A 106 -1.39 18.13 -16.37
N VAL A 107 -2.11 17.46 -15.46
CA VAL A 107 -1.73 16.15 -14.94
C VAL A 107 -1.83 15.09 -16.06
N PRO A 108 -0.79 14.27 -16.28
CA PRO A 108 -0.86 13.16 -17.22
C PRO A 108 -1.99 12.21 -16.82
N ARG A 109 -2.97 12.01 -17.70
CA ARG A 109 -4.03 11.01 -17.49
C ARG A 109 -3.37 9.63 -17.37
N GLY A 110 -3.49 9.02 -16.19
CA GLY A 110 -2.90 7.71 -15.86
C GLY A 110 -1.60 7.73 -15.03
N GLY A 111 -1.12 8.89 -14.56
CA GLY A 111 0.23 9.02 -13.99
C GLY A 111 0.36 9.56 -12.57
N GLY A 112 -0.70 9.62 -11.78
CA GLY A 112 -0.63 10.01 -10.37
C GLY A 112 -1.38 8.98 -9.55
N GLY A 113 -0.75 8.44 -8.50
CA GLY A 113 -1.36 7.51 -7.54
C GLY A 113 -2.47 8.14 -6.69
N LEU A 114 -3.31 8.99 -7.30
CA LEU A 114 -4.58 9.36 -6.73
C LEU A 114 -5.55 8.21 -6.99
N PRO A 115 -6.20 7.66 -5.95
CA PRO A 115 -7.30 6.75 -6.16
C PRO A 115 -8.30 7.42 -7.10
N GLU A 116 -8.68 6.70 -8.15
CA GLU A 116 -9.77 7.09 -9.04
C GLU A 116 -11.03 7.11 -8.17
N PHE A 117 -11.40 8.28 -7.66
CA PHE A 117 -12.68 8.46 -6.97
C PHE A 117 -13.77 8.26 -8.01
N ASN A 118 -14.34 7.06 -8.04
CA ASN A 118 -15.43 6.74 -8.93
C ASN A 118 -16.73 7.24 -8.30
N ARG A 119 -17.68 7.72 -9.11
CA ARG A 119 -18.99 8.20 -8.64
C ARG A 119 -19.77 7.11 -7.88
N THR A 120 -19.36 5.85 -7.98
CA THR A 120 -19.91 4.72 -7.23
C THR A 120 -19.48 4.65 -5.76
N ASP A 121 -18.45 5.40 -5.36
CA ASP A 121 -17.89 5.35 -4.00
C ASP A 121 -18.62 6.29 -3.03
N ILE A 122 -19.56 7.07 -3.55
CA ILE A 122 -20.51 7.92 -2.81
C ILE A 122 -21.90 7.31 -2.90
N GLY A 123 -22.03 6.11 -2.34
CA GLY A 123 -23.30 5.40 -2.13
C GLY A 123 -23.60 5.25 -0.66
#